data_AF-A0A7C3X0E5-F1
#
_entry.id   AF-A0A7C3X0E5-F1
#
_cell.length_a   1.000
_cell.length_b   1.000
_cell.length_c   1.000
_cell.angle_alpha   90.00
_cell.angle_beta   90.00
_cell.angle_gamma   90.00
#
_symmetry.space_group_name_H-M   'P 1'
#
loop_
_entity.id
_entity.type
_entity.pdbx_description
1 polymer ?
#
loop_
_entity_poly.entity_id
_entity_poly.type
_entity_poly.pdbx_seq_one_letter_code
_entity_poly.pdbx_strand_id
1 'polypeptide(L)'
;MRYAALTDVGMLRRNNEDSFHADGRIFAVADGMGGHRAGEVASAMAVEAFVRYAKENASLEPLRRMEQGIRAANDLLISMARRDPDLAGMGTTFTAVVVEGGVYLGHVGDSRAYLMRDGSLRRLTRDHSLVEKMLREGSLTREEAQAHPGRNVILRALGVSPEVEVDLARVEVLPGDLILL
;
A
#
# COMPACT_ATOMS: atom_id res chain seq x y z
N MET A 1 18.42 8.87 -8.25
CA MET A 1 16.98 9.03 -8.55
C MET A 1 16.51 10.34 -7.93
N ARG A 2 15.71 11.14 -8.64
CA ARG A 2 15.02 12.30 -8.03
C ARG A 2 13.67 11.82 -7.52
N TYR A 3 13.24 12.32 -6.37
CA TYR A 3 11.94 11.99 -5.79
C TYR A 3 11.36 13.21 -5.08
N ALA A 4 10.04 13.19 -4.90
CA ALA A 4 9.30 14.12 -4.07
C ALA A 4 8.17 13.32 -3.40
N ALA A 5 7.75 13.75 -2.22
CA ALA A 5 6.63 13.16 -1.51
C ALA A 5 5.80 14.29 -0.89
N LEU A 6 4.50 14.11 -0.87
CA LEU A 6 3.53 15.07 -0.35
C LEU A 6 2.36 14.31 0.27
N THR A 7 1.81 14.86 1.34
CA THR A 7 0.56 14.39 1.95
C THR A 7 -0.22 15.59 2.46
N ASP A 8 -1.55 15.51 2.49
CA ASP A 8 -2.43 16.59 2.92
C ASP A 8 -3.68 15.98 3.60
N VAL A 9 -4.15 16.60 4.70
CA VAL A 9 -5.36 16.14 5.42
C VAL A 9 -6.62 16.26 4.54
N GLY A 10 -6.60 17.17 3.56
CA GLY A 10 -7.75 17.58 2.78
C GLY A 10 -8.70 18.48 3.56
N MET A 11 -9.86 18.75 2.96
CA MET A 11 -10.84 19.70 3.50
C MET A 11 -11.95 19.07 4.36
N LEU A 12 -12.05 17.74 4.38
CA LEU A 12 -13.18 17.02 5.00
C LEU A 12 -12.80 16.17 6.21
N ARG A 13 -11.55 15.70 6.29
CA ARG A 13 -11.07 14.85 7.38
C ARG A 13 -10.52 15.72 8.52
N ARG A 14 -10.55 15.18 9.74
CA ARG A 14 -10.01 15.86 10.93
C ARG A 14 -8.53 15.53 11.16
N ASN A 15 -8.11 14.37 10.70
CA ASN A 15 -6.77 13.81 10.83
C ASN A 15 -6.35 13.24 9.48
N ASN A 16 -5.03 13.19 9.27
CA ASN A 16 -4.44 12.49 8.14
C ASN A 16 -4.12 11.06 8.59
N GLU A 17 -4.70 10.08 7.92
CA GLU A 17 -4.43 8.66 8.17
C GLU A 17 -3.48 8.08 7.12
N ASP A 18 -3.00 8.90 6.18
CA ASP A 18 -1.99 8.53 5.20
C ASP A 18 -0.59 8.65 5.80
N SER A 19 0.22 7.63 5.55
CA SER A 19 1.65 7.62 5.89
C SER A 19 2.48 7.27 4.66
N PHE A 20 3.68 7.82 4.58
CA PHE A 20 4.62 7.49 3.50
C PHE A 20 6.07 7.43 3.98
N HIS A 21 6.92 6.77 3.19
CA HIS A 21 8.37 6.81 3.32
C HIS A 21 9.00 7.04 1.94
N ALA A 22 10.06 7.84 1.89
CA ALA A 22 10.84 8.05 0.67
C ALA A 22 12.30 8.39 1.04
N ASP A 23 13.25 7.52 0.70
CA ASP A 23 14.69 7.74 0.96
C ASP A 23 15.59 7.61 -0.28
N GLY A 24 14.99 7.55 -1.48
CA GLY A 24 15.72 7.37 -2.73
C GLY A 24 16.01 5.92 -3.11
N ARG A 25 15.79 4.97 -2.18
CA ARG A 25 15.88 3.52 -2.43
C ARG A 25 14.55 2.83 -2.14
N ILE A 26 13.92 3.17 -1.02
CA ILE A 26 12.65 2.60 -0.57
C ILE A 26 11.60 3.71 -0.61
N PHE A 27 10.47 3.40 -1.23
CA PHE A 27 9.29 4.24 -1.30
C PHE A 27 8.10 3.42 -0.80
N ALA A 28 7.27 3.99 0.05
CA ALA A 28 6.06 3.32 0.52
C ALA A 28 4.97 4.36 0.79
N VAL A 29 3.72 3.98 0.54
CA VAL A 29 2.51 4.71 0.93
C VAL A 29 1.55 3.74 1.59
N ALA A 30 0.80 4.22 2.57
CA ALA A 30 -0.19 3.47 3.31
C ALA A 30 -1.34 4.40 3.69
N ASP A 31 -2.57 4.02 3.34
CA ASP A 31 -3.82 4.71 3.69
C ASP A 31 -4.43 3.96 4.88
N GLY A 32 -4.46 4.63 6.03
CA GLY A 32 -4.94 4.08 7.28
C GLY A 32 -6.46 3.96 7.31
N MET A 33 -6.95 2.85 7.84
CA MET A 33 -8.38 2.63 8.07
C MET A 33 -8.62 2.17 9.50
N GLY A 34 -9.65 2.73 10.13
CA GLY A 34 -10.02 2.41 11.50
C GLY A 34 -10.94 3.49 12.06
N GLY A 35 -11.50 3.25 13.24
CA GLY A 35 -12.14 4.33 14.00
C GLY A 35 -11.09 5.22 14.67
N HIS A 36 -11.51 6.40 15.16
CA HIS A 36 -10.67 7.30 15.98
C HIS A 36 -9.21 7.43 15.48
N ARG A 37 -8.21 7.07 16.30
CA ARG A 37 -6.77 7.20 15.99
C ARG A 37 -6.16 5.94 15.35
N ALA A 38 -6.96 4.90 15.16
CA ALA A 38 -6.47 3.58 14.77
C ALA A 38 -5.87 3.58 13.36
N GLY A 39 -6.45 4.35 12.43
CA GLY A 39 -5.97 4.44 11.04
C GLY A 39 -4.57 5.06 10.92
N GLU A 40 -4.37 6.25 11.51
CA GLU A 40 -3.08 6.95 11.54
C GLU A 40 -1.98 6.07 12.15
N VAL A 41 -2.28 5.38 13.26
CA VAL A 41 -1.32 4.47 13.91
C VAL A 41 -1.00 3.29 13.01
N ALA A 42 -2.01 2.68 12.36
CA ALA A 42 -1.81 1.53 11.49
C ALA A 42 -0.92 1.85 10.28
N SER A 43 -1.19 2.95 9.57
CA SER A 43 -0.41 3.33 8.39
C SER A 43 1.04 3.67 8.74
N ALA A 44 1.26 4.43 9.80
CA ALA A 44 2.60 4.80 10.26
C ALA A 44 3.42 3.58 10.67
N MET A 45 2.80 2.69 11.47
CA MET A 45 3.43 1.45 11.93
C MET A 45 3.78 0.51 10.78
N ALA A 46 2.89 0.37 9.78
CA ALA A 46 3.15 -0.49 8.63
C ALA A 46 4.37 -0.01 7.84
N VAL A 47 4.43 1.30 7.55
CA VAL A 47 5.56 1.93 6.85
C VAL A 47 6.85 1.75 7.63
N GLU A 48 6.85 2.05 8.94
CA GLU A 48 8.07 1.94 9.77
C GLU A 48 8.57 0.49 9.83
N ALA A 49 7.67 -0.47 10.08
CA ALA A 49 8.02 -1.88 10.19
C ALA A 49 8.61 -2.43 8.89
N PHE A 50 7.98 -2.12 7.75
CA PHE A 50 8.48 -2.54 6.44
C PHE A 50 9.87 -1.96 6.15
N VAL A 51 10.06 -0.65 6.38
CA VAL A 51 11.33 0.03 6.11
C VAL A 51 12.45 -0.55 6.98
N ARG A 52 12.18 -0.78 8.26
CA ARG A 52 13.13 -1.42 9.19
C ARG A 52 13.51 -2.82 8.68
N TYR A 53 12.51 -3.65 8.40
CA TYR A 53 12.73 -5.00 7.91
C TYR A 53 13.55 -5.02 6.61
N ALA A 54 13.19 -4.17 5.65
CA ALA A 54 13.87 -4.10 4.35
C ALA A 54 15.34 -3.65 4.46
N LYS A 55 15.66 -2.80 5.45
CA LYS A 55 17.03 -2.35 5.73
C LYS A 55 17.85 -3.43 6.44
N GLU A 56 17.29 -4.08 7.45
CA GLU A 56 17.96 -5.13 8.24
C GLU A 56 18.22 -6.40 7.41
N ASN A 57 17.37 -6.68 6.41
CA ASN A 57 17.43 -7.89 5.61
C ASN A 57 17.95 -7.64 4.18
N ALA A 58 18.86 -6.69 3.99
CA ALA A 58 19.35 -6.27 2.67
C ALA A 58 20.04 -7.38 1.84
N SER A 59 20.44 -8.48 2.46
CA SER A 59 21.03 -9.64 1.79
C SER A 59 20.01 -10.59 1.15
N LEU A 60 18.72 -10.46 1.49
CA LEU A 60 17.66 -11.27 0.88
C LEU A 60 17.37 -10.83 -0.55
N GLU A 61 16.91 -11.78 -1.37
CA GLU A 61 16.39 -11.46 -2.71
C GLU A 61 15.26 -10.41 -2.60
N PRO A 62 15.24 -9.35 -3.45
CA PRO A 62 14.32 -8.23 -3.29
C PRO A 62 12.84 -8.57 -3.18
N LEU A 63 12.29 -9.46 -4.01
CA LEU A 63 10.87 -9.82 -3.95
C LEU A 63 10.55 -10.58 -2.65
N ARG A 64 11.39 -11.56 -2.27
CA ARG A 64 11.25 -12.27 -1.00
C ARG A 64 11.30 -11.30 0.18
N ARG A 65 12.24 -10.35 0.17
CA ARG A 65 12.38 -9.35 1.22
C ARG A 65 11.15 -8.45 1.32
N MET A 66 10.58 -8.03 0.17
CA MET A 66 9.34 -7.25 0.16
C MET A 66 8.18 -8.06 0.74
N GLU A 67 8.01 -9.31 0.32
CA GLU A 67 6.94 -10.17 0.83
C GLU A 67 7.04 -10.32 2.35
N GLN A 68 8.23 -10.69 2.85
CA GLN A 68 8.45 -10.93 4.27
C GLN A 68 8.34 -9.65 5.09
N GLY A 69 8.79 -8.50 4.55
CA GLY A 69 8.65 -7.20 5.21
C GLY A 69 7.18 -6.77 5.33
N ILE A 70 6.38 -6.98 4.29
CA ILE A 70 4.94 -6.66 4.31
C ILE A 70 4.19 -7.59 5.27
N ARG A 71 4.52 -8.88 5.29
CA ARG A 71 3.97 -9.83 6.26
C ARG A 71 4.38 -9.49 7.69
N ALA A 72 5.63 -9.12 7.93
CA ALA A 72 6.09 -8.68 9.25
C ALA A 72 5.36 -7.41 9.74
N ALA A 73 5.08 -6.47 8.84
CA ALA A 73 4.25 -5.31 9.14
C ALA A 73 2.81 -5.72 9.51
N ASN A 74 2.21 -6.66 8.77
CA ASN A 74 0.89 -7.22 9.08
C ASN A 74 0.84 -7.86 10.49
N ASP A 75 1.82 -8.71 10.79
CA ASP A 75 1.91 -9.42 12.07
C ASP A 75 2.07 -8.44 13.24
N LEU A 76 2.85 -7.37 13.05
CA LEU A 76 3.00 -6.31 14.04
C LEU A 76 1.66 -5.62 14.32
N LEU A 77 0.93 -5.23 13.27
CA LEU A 77 -0.38 -4.58 13.42
C LEU A 77 -1.37 -5.48 14.17
N ILE A 78 -1.45 -6.76 13.81
CA ILE A 78 -2.35 -7.72 14.47
C ILE A 78 -1.97 -7.92 15.93
N SER A 79 -0.66 -8.02 16.23
CA SER A 79 -0.17 -8.13 17.59
C SER A 79 -0.55 -6.92 18.43
N MET A 80 -0.45 -5.71 17.87
CA MET A 80 -0.81 -4.48 18.56
C MET A 80 -2.32 -4.32 18.76
N ALA A 81 -3.13 -4.60 17.74
CA ALA A 81 -4.59 -4.56 17.84
C ALA A 81 -5.15 -5.56 18.88
N ARG A 82 -4.43 -6.64 19.17
CA ARG A 82 -4.79 -7.60 20.24
C ARG A 82 -4.40 -7.13 21.64
N ARG A 83 -3.38 -6.27 21.76
CA ARG A 83 -2.84 -5.80 23.04
C ARG A 83 -3.52 -4.52 23.51
N ASP A 84 -3.90 -3.67 22.56
CA ASP A 84 -4.50 -2.37 22.82
C ASP A 84 -5.93 -2.31 22.25
N PRO A 85 -6.96 -2.30 23.11
CA PRO A 85 -8.35 -2.15 22.68
C PRO A 85 -8.62 -0.90 21.84
N ASP A 86 -7.86 0.18 22.02
CA ASP A 86 -8.03 1.42 21.24
C ASP A 86 -7.55 1.27 19.79
N LEU A 87 -6.76 0.24 19.51
CA LEU A 87 -6.27 -0.15 18.18
C LEU A 87 -7.06 -1.33 17.58
N ALA A 88 -8.13 -1.78 18.25
CA ALA A 88 -8.94 -2.88 17.76
C ALA A 88 -9.55 -2.55 16.40
N GLY A 89 -9.34 -3.45 15.43
CA GLY A 89 -9.83 -3.28 14.06
C GLY A 89 -9.06 -2.26 13.22
N MET A 90 -7.90 -1.80 13.68
CA MET A 90 -7.02 -0.99 12.84
C MET A 90 -6.54 -1.76 11.62
N GLY A 91 -6.39 -1.07 10.50
CA GLY A 91 -5.80 -1.62 9.31
C GLY A 91 -5.26 -0.53 8.41
N THR A 92 -4.59 -0.93 7.34
CA THR A 92 -4.08 0.02 6.36
C THR A 92 -3.84 -0.66 5.02
N THR A 93 -3.95 0.09 3.93
CA THR A 93 -3.38 -0.31 2.65
C THR A 93 -1.85 -0.26 2.74
N PHE A 94 -1.18 -0.85 1.77
CA PHE A 94 0.27 -0.78 1.67
C PHE A 94 0.72 -0.94 0.23
N THR A 95 1.41 0.06 -0.31
CA THR A 95 2.04 -0.01 -1.63
C THR A 95 3.47 0.49 -1.51
N ALA A 96 4.43 -0.33 -1.90
CA ALA A 96 5.84 -0.01 -1.80
C ALA A 96 6.61 -0.30 -3.08
N VAL A 97 7.60 0.54 -3.36
CA VAL A 97 8.58 0.37 -4.43
C VAL A 97 9.99 0.37 -3.84
N VAL A 98 10.77 -0.65 -4.17
CA VAL A 98 12.19 -0.78 -3.80
C VAL A 98 13.06 -0.74 -5.06
N VAL A 99 14.09 0.10 -5.04
CA VAL A 99 15.03 0.31 -6.13
C VAL A 99 16.40 -0.27 -5.76
N GLU A 100 16.74 -1.45 -6.28
CA GLU A 100 17.99 -2.16 -5.99
C GLU A 100 18.40 -3.08 -7.13
N GLY A 101 19.26 -2.64 -8.05
CA GLY A 101 19.58 -3.42 -9.27
C GLY A 101 18.39 -3.63 -10.23
N GLY A 102 17.22 -3.13 -9.86
CA GLY A 102 15.93 -3.22 -10.52
C GLY A 102 14.88 -2.47 -9.70
N VAL A 103 13.66 -2.41 -10.21
CA VAL A 103 12.52 -1.81 -9.49
C VAL A 103 11.56 -2.93 -9.13
N TYR A 104 11.17 -2.98 -7.86
CA TYR A 104 10.31 -4.02 -7.31
C TYR A 104 9.11 -3.36 -6.62
N LEU A 105 7.92 -3.87 -6.88
CA LEU A 105 6.64 -3.39 -6.35
C LEU A 105 6.04 -4.47 -5.43
N GLY A 106 5.58 -4.04 -4.25
CA GLY A 106 4.74 -4.84 -3.35
C GLY A 106 3.45 -4.09 -3.03
N HIS A 107 2.30 -4.78 -3.04
CA HIS A 107 1.00 -4.13 -2.93
C HIS A 107 -0.05 -4.96 -2.17
N VAL A 108 -0.79 -4.27 -1.29
CA VAL A 108 -1.98 -4.74 -0.59
C VAL A 108 -2.95 -3.56 -0.42
N GLY A 109 -4.17 -3.65 -0.95
CA GLY A 109 -5.21 -2.63 -0.72
C GLY A 109 -5.63 -1.96 -2.02
N ASP A 110 -6.08 -0.71 -1.95
CA ASP A 110 -6.55 0.04 -3.11
C ASP A 110 -5.79 1.35 -3.35
N SER A 111 -4.72 1.63 -2.57
CA SER A 111 -3.67 2.57 -2.99
C SER A 111 -2.99 2.10 -4.28
N ARG A 112 -2.38 2.99 -5.06
CA ARG A 112 -2.03 2.66 -6.45
C ARG A 112 -0.63 3.04 -6.86
N ALA A 113 0.05 2.15 -7.57
CA ALA A 113 1.28 2.50 -8.26
C ALA A 113 1.03 2.70 -9.76
N TYR A 114 1.73 3.64 -10.38
CA TYR A 114 1.69 3.91 -11.82
C TYR A 114 3.09 4.10 -12.39
N LEU A 115 3.24 3.78 -13.67
CA LEU A 115 4.40 4.12 -14.48
C LEU A 115 3.98 5.15 -15.54
N MET A 116 4.62 6.31 -15.53
CA MET A 116 4.54 7.32 -16.58
C MET A 116 5.73 7.15 -17.53
N ARG A 117 5.46 6.88 -18.81
CA ARG A 117 6.44 6.78 -19.90
C ARG A 117 5.87 7.40 -21.16
N ASP A 118 6.65 8.26 -21.82
CA ASP A 118 6.29 8.90 -23.09
C ASP A 118 4.89 9.58 -23.08
N GLY A 119 4.55 10.21 -21.95
CA GLY A 119 3.25 10.88 -21.75
C GLY A 119 2.07 9.95 -21.47
N SER A 120 2.31 8.63 -21.35
CA SER A 120 1.29 7.63 -21.02
C SER A 120 1.42 7.16 -19.57
N LEU A 121 0.31 7.20 -18.84
CA LEU A 121 0.22 6.72 -17.46
C LEU A 121 -0.40 5.33 -17.41
N ARG A 122 0.38 4.33 -16.97
CA ARG A 122 -0.06 2.94 -16.83
C ARG A 122 -0.14 2.54 -15.37
N ARG A 123 -1.31 2.11 -14.90
CA ARG A 123 -1.49 1.53 -13.55
C ARG A 123 -0.72 0.20 -13.44
N LEU A 124 0.08 0.07 -12.39
CA LEU A 124 0.89 -1.12 -12.09
C LEU A 124 0.19 -2.05 -11.09
N THR A 125 -0.64 -1.50 -10.21
CA THR A 125 -1.41 -2.26 -9.22
C THR A 125 -2.82 -2.57 -9.70
N ARG A 126 -3.48 -3.47 -8.98
CA ARG A 126 -4.91 -3.75 -9.11
C ARG A 126 -5.53 -3.59 -7.74
N ASP A 127 -6.58 -2.78 -7.65
CA ASP A 127 -7.19 -2.48 -6.36
C ASP A 127 -7.78 -3.76 -5.76
N HIS A 128 -7.51 -4.00 -4.49
CA HIS A 128 -8.09 -5.11 -3.74
C HIS A 128 -9.44 -4.68 -3.15
N SER A 129 -10.33 -4.14 -3.99
CA SER A 129 -11.64 -3.61 -3.60
C SER A 129 -12.80 -4.45 -4.14
N LEU A 130 -13.97 -4.31 -3.51
CA LEU A 130 -15.20 -5.00 -3.92
C LEU A 130 -15.56 -4.69 -5.38
N VAL A 131 -15.47 -3.41 -5.77
CA VAL A 131 -15.83 -2.98 -7.11
C VAL A 131 -14.85 -3.50 -8.17
N GLU A 132 -13.55 -3.54 -7.89
CA GLU A 132 -12.57 -4.14 -8.82
C GLU A 132 -12.81 -5.65 -8.98
N LYS A 133 -13.20 -6.35 -7.91
CA LYS A 133 -13.63 -7.76 -8.01
C LYS A 133 -14.85 -7.92 -8.92
N MET A 134 -15.91 -7.12 -8.72
CA MET A 134 -17.14 -7.20 -9.51
C MET A 134 -16.93 -6.85 -10.98
N LEU A 135 -16.08 -5.86 -11.27
CA LEU A 135 -15.66 -5.51 -12.64
C LEU A 135 -15.00 -6.70 -13.34
N ARG A 136 -14.09 -7.40 -12.64
CA ARG A 136 -13.41 -8.57 -13.19
C ARG A 136 -14.34 -9.74 -13.46
N GLU A 137 -15.33 -9.93 -12.60
CA GLU A 137 -16.36 -10.96 -12.76
C GLU A 137 -17.40 -10.58 -13.82
N GLY A 138 -17.29 -9.40 -14.44
CA GLY A 138 -18.24 -8.90 -15.45
C GLY A 138 -19.62 -8.59 -14.87
N SER A 139 -19.74 -8.55 -13.54
CA SER A 139 -21.00 -8.25 -12.84
C SER A 139 -21.28 -6.75 -12.75
N LEU A 140 -20.37 -5.91 -13.24
CA LEU A 140 -20.42 -4.47 -13.11
C LEU A 140 -19.64 -3.81 -14.26
N THR A 141 -20.10 -2.64 -14.70
CA THR A 141 -19.40 -1.76 -15.65
C THR A 141 -18.56 -0.71 -14.91
N ARG A 142 -17.60 -0.05 -15.60
CA ARG A 142 -16.75 0.98 -14.98
C ARG A 142 -17.55 2.16 -14.47
N GLU A 143 -18.61 2.52 -15.18
CA GLU A 143 -19.53 3.60 -14.83
C GLU A 143 -20.31 3.26 -13.56
N GLU A 144 -20.83 2.03 -13.46
CA GLU A 144 -21.50 1.53 -12.27
C GLU A 144 -20.57 1.45 -11.05
N ALA A 145 -19.28 1.14 -11.25
CA ALA A 145 -18.30 1.04 -10.16
C ALA A 145 -18.15 2.35 -9.40
N GLN A 146 -18.21 3.48 -10.11
CA GLN A 146 -18.06 4.81 -9.51
C GLN A 146 -19.27 5.19 -8.64
N ALA A 147 -20.46 4.74 -9.03
CA ALA A 147 -21.71 5.01 -8.30
C ALA A 147 -22.03 3.93 -7.25
N HIS A 148 -21.30 2.81 -7.22
CA HIS A 148 -21.63 1.68 -6.38
C HIS A 148 -21.59 2.04 -4.87
N PRO A 149 -22.59 1.64 -4.07
CA PRO A 149 -22.60 1.89 -2.62
C PRO A 149 -21.37 1.31 -1.90
N GLY A 150 -20.86 0.17 -2.38
CA GLY A 150 -19.69 -0.50 -1.83
C GLY A 150 -18.35 -0.07 -2.45
N ARG A 151 -18.25 1.09 -3.10
CA ARG A 151 -17.01 1.52 -3.80
C ARG A 151 -15.80 1.71 -2.90
N ASN A 152 -16.01 1.96 -1.60
CA ASN A 152 -14.94 2.11 -0.60
C ASN A 152 -14.66 0.80 0.17
N VAL A 153 -15.25 -0.33 -0.23
CA VAL A 153 -15.06 -1.60 0.47
C VAL A 153 -13.75 -2.24 -0.02
N ILE A 154 -12.78 -2.30 0.89
CA ILE A 154 -11.48 -2.95 0.68
C ILE A 154 -11.57 -4.41 1.13
N LEU A 155 -11.09 -5.32 0.29
CA LEU A 155 -11.10 -6.78 0.50
C LEU A 155 -9.77 -7.31 1.05
N ARG A 156 -8.64 -6.60 0.84
CA ARG A 156 -7.33 -6.95 1.40
C ARG A 156 -6.67 -5.72 2.00
N ALA A 157 -6.30 -5.78 3.27
CA ALA A 157 -5.57 -4.74 3.99
C ALA A 157 -4.66 -5.38 5.05
N LEU A 158 -3.61 -4.67 5.46
CA LEU A 158 -2.78 -5.08 6.59
C LEU A 158 -3.52 -4.83 7.91
N GLY A 159 -3.24 -5.63 8.93
CA GLY A 159 -3.83 -5.52 10.28
C GLY A 159 -5.19 -6.19 10.45
N VAL A 160 -5.86 -6.59 9.35
CA VAL A 160 -7.23 -7.15 9.37
C VAL A 160 -7.24 -8.68 9.48
N SER A 161 -6.36 -9.37 8.74
CA SER A 161 -6.30 -10.84 8.69
C SER A 161 -4.88 -11.33 8.98
N PRO A 162 -4.67 -12.40 9.78
CA PRO A 162 -3.36 -13.01 10.01
C PRO A 162 -2.64 -13.38 8.72
N GLU A 163 -3.39 -13.90 7.75
CA GLU A 163 -2.86 -14.20 6.44
C GLU A 163 -3.21 -13.06 5.48
N VAL A 164 -2.16 -12.49 4.87
CA VAL A 164 -2.27 -11.50 3.80
C VAL A 164 -1.59 -12.01 2.54
N GLU A 165 -2.30 -11.94 1.42
CA GLU A 165 -1.74 -12.19 0.09
C GLU A 165 -1.17 -10.88 -0.47
N VAL A 166 0.13 -10.88 -0.75
CA VAL A 166 0.88 -9.71 -1.24
C VAL A 166 1.07 -9.83 -2.75
N ASP A 167 0.62 -8.84 -3.49
CA ASP A 167 0.89 -8.76 -4.93
C ASP A 167 2.32 -8.23 -5.12
N LEU A 168 3.15 -8.98 -5.85
CA LEU A 168 4.58 -8.69 -6.07
C LEU A 168 4.88 -8.61 -7.57
N ALA A 169 5.68 -7.63 -7.97
CA ALA A 169 6.12 -7.50 -9.35
C ALA A 169 7.51 -6.88 -9.46
N ARG A 170 8.28 -7.33 -10.47
CA ARG A 170 9.43 -6.56 -10.97
C ARG A 170 8.93 -5.62 -12.07
N VAL A 171 9.28 -4.35 -11.98
CA VAL A 171 8.87 -3.31 -12.92
C VAL A 171 10.05 -2.99 -13.84
N GLU A 172 9.83 -3.10 -15.14
CA GLU A 172 10.82 -2.67 -16.14
C GLU A 172 10.76 -1.15 -16.33
N VAL A 173 11.89 -0.48 -16.07
CA VAL A 173 12.01 0.97 -16.18
C VAL A 173 13.13 1.37 -17.14
N LEU A 174 12.94 2.51 -17.80
CA LEU A 174 13.88 3.16 -18.68
C LEU A 174 14.28 4.53 -18.12
N PRO A 175 15.44 5.09 -18.51
CA PRO A 175 15.78 6.47 -18.18
C PRO A 175 14.68 7.43 -18.64
N GLY A 176 14.21 8.28 -17.73
CA GLY A 176 13.11 9.24 -17.98
C GLY A 176 11.75 8.79 -17.48
N ASP A 177 11.58 7.51 -17.12
CA ASP A 177 10.35 7.02 -16.50
C ASP A 177 10.10 7.67 -15.14
N LEU A 178 8.83 7.89 -14.83
CA LEU A 178 8.37 8.30 -13.51
C LEU A 178 7.47 7.23 -12.91
N ILE A 179 7.75 6.88 -11.66
CA ILE A 179 6.87 6.03 -10.84
C ILE A 179 6.10 6.93 -9.89
N LEU A 180 4.79 6.76 -9.85
CA LEU A 180 3.88 7.43 -8.93
C LEU A 180 3.29 6.38 -7.99
N LEU A 181 3.26 6.68 -6.70
CA LEU A 181 2.56 5.91 -5.66
C LEU A 181 1.44 6.77 -5.06
#